data_AF-A0A4U7FCK0-F1
#
_entry.id   AF-A0A4U7FCK0-F1
#
_cell.length_a   1.000
_cell.length_b   1.000
_cell.length_c   1.000
_cell.angle_alpha   90.00
_cell.angle_beta   90.00
_cell.angle_gamma   90.00
#
_symmetry.space_group_name_H-M   'P 1'
#
loop_
_entity.id
_entity.type
_entity.pdbx_description
1 polymer ?
#
loop_
_entity_poly.entity_id
_entity_poly.type
_entity_poly.pdbx_seq_one_letter_code
_entity_poly.pdbx_strand_id
1 'polypeptide(L)'
;MDSGDRAQSEVIGAVLLLGITIAAVTATVATGSAALGLVTDEARSASVENGMSQLSSQSSLVALGETDARRFDLGSVDGGQLRLDEDAGRVEVRIERPNETETTYNGSIGTLEYVDGDRTVALQGGGVWSSRNGRGQMISPPEYHYRESTLTFPVVRLTGDESTPSSGTGVVRRATSDSGVAETDNPLRNGTVVVEVQSDYYEGWYDFFSQRADGSVTKDDANRTTTARLVVPDEVAFDRAVSLGGGGYTHNSGNGGLDESEYSEGDSHPGIESLIESNVESAADSGANFSDCLDGAACENGTYFASGDVNLENGVDFDTSDGNVTIVVDGDLDIDNNELQVTDSGDNAVKYYVNGSVYASGNGAIGTVNEEIEAYRNQVYVRDGFLEEKPGGGTVDIEAVVYAPNSDTDIGGNVALRGGFAFNSLTTKGSFSVEHDESLLGREITITGGAGQNPITYLHVSENAVEVDFDR
;
A
#
# COMPACT_ATOMS: atom_id res chain seq x y z
N MET A 1 -3.63 -48.20 88.45
CA MET A 1 -2.65 -47.34 87.77
C MET A 1 -3.04 -47.32 86.31
N ASP A 2 -3.72 -46.27 85.85
CA ASP A 2 -3.27 -45.53 84.68
C ASP A 2 -4.11 -44.24 84.55
N SER A 3 -3.47 -43.09 84.70
CA SER A 3 -4.11 -41.77 84.58
C SER A 3 -3.11 -40.75 84.01
N GLY A 4 -2.15 -41.24 83.21
CA GLY A 4 -1.10 -40.41 82.61
C GLY A 4 -1.39 -39.96 81.16
N ASP A 5 -2.26 -40.67 80.43
CA ASP A 5 -2.33 -40.52 78.96
C ASP A 5 -3.33 -39.48 78.42
N ARG A 6 -4.22 -38.92 79.25
CA ARG A 6 -5.23 -37.94 78.77
C ARG A 6 -4.76 -36.48 78.79
N ALA A 7 -3.70 -36.16 79.54
CA ALA A 7 -3.16 -34.79 79.63
C ALA A 7 -2.14 -34.46 78.52
N GLN A 8 -1.57 -35.47 77.84
CA GLN A 8 -0.65 -35.26 76.72
C GLN A 8 -1.36 -34.97 75.40
N SER A 9 -2.55 -35.54 75.19
CA SER A 9 -3.29 -35.39 73.93
C SER A 9 -3.76 -33.95 73.67
N GLU A 10 -4.03 -33.17 74.71
CA GLU A 10 -4.42 -31.77 74.59
C GLU A 10 -3.24 -30.87 74.20
N VAL A 11 -2.05 -31.14 74.77
CA VAL A 11 -0.81 -30.42 74.44
C VAL A 11 -0.33 -30.78 73.03
N ILE A 12 -0.38 -32.06 72.65
CA ILE A 12 -0.04 -32.52 71.30
C ILE A 12 -1.01 -31.95 70.26
N GLY A 13 -2.31 -31.89 70.58
CA GLY A 13 -3.32 -31.26 69.72
C GLY A 13 -3.08 -29.76 69.50
N ALA A 14 -2.75 -29.03 70.57
CA ALA A 14 -2.41 -27.60 70.48
C ALA A 14 -1.14 -27.35 69.66
N VAL A 15 -0.09 -28.15 69.86
CA VAL A 15 1.17 -28.04 69.11
C VAL A 15 0.96 -28.39 67.63
N LEU A 16 0.16 -29.41 67.32
CA LEU A 16 -0.18 -29.76 65.93
C LEU A 16 -0.98 -28.66 65.23
N LEU A 17 -1.98 -28.07 65.90
CA LEU A 17 -2.74 -26.94 65.36
C LEU A 17 -1.85 -25.73 65.12
N LEU A 18 -0.91 -25.44 66.02
CA LEU A 18 0.06 -24.36 65.85
C LEU A 18 1.00 -24.65 64.66
N GLY A 19 1.48 -25.89 64.54
CA GLY A 19 2.31 -26.32 63.42
C GLY A 19 1.62 -26.21 62.07
N ILE A 20 0.36 -26.65 61.98
CA ILE A 20 -0.45 -26.57 60.76
C ILE A 20 -0.79 -25.12 60.40
N THR A 21 -1.12 -24.27 61.38
CA THR A 21 -1.41 -22.85 61.12
C THR A 21 -0.17 -22.10 60.64
N ILE A 22 1.00 -22.33 61.25
CA ILE A 22 2.27 -21.75 60.79
C ILE A 22 2.59 -22.24 59.38
N ALA A 23 2.43 -23.54 59.09
CA ALA A 23 2.65 -24.08 57.75
C ALA A 23 1.70 -23.48 56.72
N ALA A 24 0.41 -23.34 57.04
CA ALA A 24 -0.60 -22.77 56.16
C ALA A 24 -0.35 -21.27 55.88
N VAL A 25 -0.02 -20.49 56.92
CA VAL A 25 0.33 -19.06 56.77
C VAL A 25 1.61 -18.92 55.94
N THR A 26 2.63 -19.72 56.21
CA THR A 26 3.90 -19.66 55.46
C THR A 26 3.69 -20.00 53.99
N ALA A 27 2.90 -21.04 53.68
CA ALA A 27 2.58 -21.42 52.31
C ALA A 27 1.75 -20.34 51.59
N THR A 28 0.79 -19.72 52.29
CA THR A 28 -0.04 -18.64 51.74
C THR A 28 0.79 -17.39 51.46
N VAL A 29 1.67 -16.99 52.39
CA VAL A 29 2.54 -15.82 52.21
C VAL A 29 3.52 -16.03 51.07
N ALA A 30 4.15 -17.21 50.97
CA ALA A 30 5.07 -17.53 49.89
C ALA A 30 4.39 -17.46 48.52
N THR A 31 3.21 -18.07 48.39
CA THR A 31 2.44 -18.06 47.13
C THR A 31 1.90 -16.65 46.82
N GLY A 32 1.43 -15.94 47.84
CA GLY A 32 0.95 -14.57 47.72
C GLY A 32 2.03 -13.60 47.27
N SER A 33 3.28 -13.78 47.73
CA SER A 33 4.40 -12.93 47.32
C SER A 33 4.80 -13.09 45.86
N ALA A 34 4.78 -14.32 45.32
CA ALA A 34 5.02 -14.57 43.90
C ALA A 34 3.92 -14.00 43.00
N ALA A 35 2.66 -14.14 43.43
CA ALA A 35 1.52 -13.57 42.71
C ALA A 35 1.53 -12.02 42.76
N LEU A 36 1.91 -11.42 43.89
CA LEU A 36 2.04 -9.96 44.02
C LEU A 36 3.12 -9.39 43.11
N GLY A 37 4.26 -10.09 42.97
CA GLY A 37 5.36 -9.69 42.08
C GLY A 37 4.89 -9.55 40.64
N LEU A 38 4.24 -10.60 40.10
CA LEU A 38 3.70 -10.59 38.73
C LEU A 38 2.68 -9.47 38.48
N VAL A 39 1.80 -9.19 39.46
CA VAL A 39 0.83 -8.07 39.35
C VAL A 39 1.54 -6.71 39.39
N THR A 40 2.62 -6.60 40.17
CA THR A 40 3.40 -5.37 40.29
C THR A 40 4.15 -5.08 38.98
N ASP A 41 4.73 -6.09 38.34
CA ASP A 41 5.47 -5.95 37.08
C ASP A 41 4.53 -5.55 35.91
N GLU A 42 3.33 -6.15 35.82
CA GLU A 42 2.33 -5.77 34.81
C GLU A 42 1.81 -4.34 35.04
N ALA A 43 1.55 -3.97 36.30
CA ALA A 43 1.08 -2.62 36.65
C ALA A 43 2.14 -1.54 36.32
N ARG A 44 3.43 -1.86 36.50
CA ARG A 44 4.54 -0.96 36.11
C ARG A 44 4.63 -0.80 34.61
N SER A 45 4.61 -1.90 33.86
CA SER A 45 4.62 -1.88 32.40
C SER A 45 3.48 -1.03 31.86
N ALA A 46 2.25 -1.25 32.35
CA ALA A 46 1.09 -0.45 31.96
C ALA A 46 1.23 1.03 32.34
N SER A 47 1.87 1.35 33.48
CA SER A 47 2.15 2.74 33.86
C SER A 47 3.08 3.43 32.86
N VAL A 48 4.17 2.76 32.47
CA VAL A 48 5.11 3.30 31.48
C VAL A 48 4.47 3.42 30.10
N GLU A 49 3.64 2.47 29.68
CA GLU A 49 2.91 2.55 28.40
C GLU A 49 1.97 3.77 28.34
N ASN A 50 1.25 4.02 29.43
CA ASN A 50 0.39 5.21 29.55
C ASN A 50 1.23 6.50 29.57
N GLY A 51 2.33 6.51 30.33
CA GLY A 51 3.25 7.64 30.40
C GLY A 51 3.90 7.96 29.05
N MET A 52 4.35 6.94 28.31
CA MET A 52 4.90 7.07 26.96
C MET A 52 3.85 7.56 25.96
N SER A 53 2.61 7.06 26.06
CA SER A 53 1.50 7.55 25.23
C SER A 53 1.18 9.02 25.51
N GLN A 54 1.24 9.42 26.77
CA GLN A 54 1.10 10.83 27.15
C GLN A 54 2.27 11.67 26.62
N LEU A 55 3.51 11.19 26.74
CA LEU A 55 4.69 11.85 26.19
C LEU A 55 4.61 11.97 24.66
N SER A 56 4.21 10.93 23.93
CA SER A 56 3.91 10.96 22.49
C SER A 56 2.94 12.10 22.16
N SER A 57 1.80 12.14 22.84
CA SER A 57 0.79 13.19 22.64
C SER A 57 1.33 14.58 22.94
N GLN A 58 2.07 14.77 24.03
CA GLN A 58 2.67 16.06 24.35
C GLN A 58 3.76 16.45 23.33
N SER A 59 4.53 15.49 22.84
CA SER A 59 5.55 15.70 21.81
C SER A 59 4.93 16.17 20.51
N SER A 60 3.79 15.57 20.09
CA SER A 60 3.01 16.00 18.92
C SER A 60 2.49 17.45 19.09
N LEU A 61 1.94 17.80 20.25
CA LEU A 61 1.47 19.18 20.53
C LEU A 61 2.61 20.22 20.51
N VAL A 62 3.79 19.85 21.01
CA VAL A 62 4.98 20.71 21.02
C VAL A 62 5.60 20.81 19.63
N ALA A 63 5.65 19.70 18.89
CA ALA A 63 6.05 19.63 17.50
C ALA A 63 5.21 20.57 16.61
N LEU A 64 3.88 20.45 16.69
CA LEU A 64 2.92 21.11 15.80
C LEU A 64 2.62 22.58 16.11
N GLY A 65 3.37 23.23 17.02
CA GLY A 65 3.26 24.67 17.21
C GLY A 65 2.50 25.15 18.45
N GLU A 66 1.72 24.32 19.13
CA GLU A 66 0.73 24.82 20.11
C GLU A 66 1.34 25.23 21.46
N THR A 67 2.51 24.71 21.84
CA THR A 67 3.24 25.10 23.06
C THR A 67 4.74 24.83 22.91
N ASP A 68 5.60 25.66 23.52
CA ASP A 68 7.07 25.53 23.39
C ASP A 68 7.67 24.42 24.26
N ALA A 69 7.01 24.06 25.37
CA ALA A 69 7.45 23.03 26.30
C ALA A 69 6.31 22.42 27.11
N ARG A 70 6.42 21.12 27.44
CA ARG A 70 5.47 20.40 28.32
C ARG A 70 6.22 19.50 29.29
N ARG A 71 5.66 19.28 30.48
CA ARG A 71 6.19 18.27 31.41
C ARG A 71 5.59 16.91 31.11
N PHE A 72 6.37 15.87 31.33
CA PHE A 72 5.93 14.48 31.26
C PHE A 72 6.33 13.73 32.55
N ASP A 73 5.62 12.64 32.79
CA ASP A 73 5.85 11.72 33.90
C ASP A 73 5.56 10.30 33.39
N LEU A 74 6.60 9.46 33.30
CA LEU A 74 6.50 8.06 32.90
C LEU A 74 6.14 7.13 34.08
N GLY A 75 5.99 7.69 35.28
CA GLY A 75 5.82 6.96 36.53
C GLY A 75 7.16 6.48 37.11
N SER A 76 7.08 5.50 38.02
CA SER A 76 8.27 4.86 38.57
C SER A 76 8.89 3.95 37.52
N VAL A 77 10.10 4.30 37.09
CA VAL A 77 10.95 3.50 36.20
C VAL A 77 11.88 2.56 36.99
N ASP A 78 11.63 2.40 38.30
CA ASP A 78 12.42 1.57 39.21
C ASP A 78 12.26 0.07 38.91
N GLY A 79 13.27 -0.51 38.27
CA GLY A 79 13.31 -1.94 37.92
C GLY A 79 13.66 -2.19 36.45
N GLY A 80 13.46 -1.19 35.60
CA GLY A 80 13.88 -1.19 34.20
C GLY A 80 14.98 -0.17 33.91
N GLN A 81 15.36 -0.08 32.64
CA GLN A 81 16.34 0.90 32.16
C GLN A 81 15.74 1.75 31.04
N LEU A 82 15.84 3.07 31.18
CA LEU A 82 15.54 4.01 30.10
C LEU A 82 16.78 4.22 29.21
N ARG A 83 16.57 4.27 27.90
CA ARG A 83 17.60 4.55 26.90
C ARG A 83 17.05 5.46 25.81
N LEU A 84 17.72 6.58 25.57
CA LEU A 84 17.48 7.43 24.42
C LEU A 84 18.59 7.21 23.39
N ASP A 85 18.20 6.88 22.17
CA ASP A 85 19.10 6.70 21.03
C ASP A 85 18.61 7.57 19.88
N GLU A 86 19.33 8.66 19.59
CA GLU A 86 18.96 9.65 18.59
C GLU A 86 19.17 9.16 17.14
N ASP A 87 20.01 8.14 16.97
CA ASP A 87 20.34 7.54 15.67
C ASP A 87 19.45 6.33 15.36
N ALA A 88 18.67 5.85 16.34
CA ALA A 88 17.78 4.72 16.18
C ALA A 88 16.54 5.05 15.35
N GLY A 89 16.23 4.16 14.41
CA GLY A 89 15.10 4.28 13.50
C GLY A 89 15.33 5.33 12.43
N ARG A 90 14.88 5.05 11.21
CA ARG A 90 15.03 5.95 10.06
C ARG A 90 13.76 5.99 9.24
N VAL A 91 13.39 7.18 8.79
CA VAL A 91 12.31 7.38 7.83
C VAL A 91 12.89 7.99 6.57
N GLU A 92 12.54 7.40 5.44
CA GLU A 92 12.79 7.95 4.11
C GLU A 92 11.46 8.14 3.39
N VAL A 93 11.24 9.34 2.85
CA VAL A 93 10.14 9.65 1.95
C VAL A 93 10.74 10.09 0.62
N ARG A 94 10.36 9.42 -0.45
CA ARG A 94 10.88 9.68 -1.80
C ARG A 94 9.82 9.49 -2.86
N ILE A 95 10.00 10.17 -3.99
CA ILE A 95 9.14 10.07 -5.16
C ILE A 95 9.94 9.35 -6.24
N GLU A 96 9.49 8.14 -6.62
CA GLU A 96 10.04 7.37 -7.73
C GLU A 96 9.35 7.75 -9.04
N ARG A 97 10.15 8.12 -10.04
CA ARG A 97 9.75 8.33 -11.43
C ARG A 97 10.63 7.45 -12.33
N PRO A 98 10.24 7.14 -13.59
CA PRO A 98 10.97 6.20 -14.44
C PRO A 98 12.48 6.48 -14.60
N ASN A 99 12.89 7.76 -14.55
CA ASN A 99 14.29 8.16 -14.74
C ASN A 99 14.86 8.98 -13.57
N GLU A 100 14.11 9.12 -12.48
CA GLU A 100 14.47 10.02 -11.38
C GLU A 100 13.93 9.50 -10.05
N THR A 101 14.70 9.63 -8.98
CA THR A 101 14.20 9.46 -7.62
C THR A 101 14.51 10.72 -6.84
N GLU A 102 13.46 11.36 -6.35
CA GLU A 102 13.55 12.60 -5.58
C GLU A 102 13.30 12.28 -4.10
N THR A 103 14.29 12.51 -3.25
CA THR A 103 14.14 12.30 -1.81
C THR A 103 13.55 13.55 -1.16
N THR A 104 12.30 13.45 -0.70
CA THR A 104 11.60 14.51 0.04
C THR A 104 12.10 14.63 1.47
N TYR A 105 12.32 13.51 2.16
CA TYR A 105 12.82 13.49 3.53
C TYR A 105 13.68 12.26 3.77
N ASN A 106 14.77 12.42 4.52
CA ASN A 106 15.56 11.28 4.94
C ASN A 106 16.30 11.58 6.25
N GLY A 107 15.85 11.00 7.36
CA GLY A 107 16.36 11.32 8.69
C GLY A 107 16.17 10.22 9.71
N SER A 108 17.01 10.23 10.76
CA SER A 108 16.77 9.42 11.95
C SER A 108 15.62 10.03 12.75
N ILE A 109 14.79 9.17 13.34
CA ILE A 109 13.63 9.60 14.14
C ILE A 109 13.88 9.53 15.65
N GLY A 110 14.96 8.86 16.06
CA GLY A 110 15.31 8.64 17.45
C GLY A 110 14.33 7.70 18.15
N THR A 111 14.77 7.06 19.23
CA THR A 111 13.94 6.13 20.00
C THR A 111 14.23 6.27 21.49
N LEU A 112 13.17 6.50 22.28
CA LEU A 112 13.23 6.41 23.74
C LEU A 112 12.64 5.06 24.16
N GLU A 113 13.47 4.19 24.71
CA GLU A 113 13.12 2.84 25.14
C GLU A 113 13.08 2.73 26.67
N TYR A 114 12.10 2.01 27.19
CA TYR A 114 12.09 1.45 28.53
C TYR A 114 12.17 -0.07 28.44
N VAL A 115 13.22 -0.65 29.01
CA VAL A 115 13.47 -2.10 29.00
C VAL A 115 13.27 -2.66 30.40
N ASP A 116 12.36 -3.64 30.53
CA ASP A 116 12.08 -4.37 31.77
C ASP A 116 11.88 -5.86 31.48
N GLY A 117 12.90 -6.67 31.80
CA GLY A 117 12.88 -8.11 31.54
C GLY A 117 12.77 -8.46 30.05
N ASP A 118 11.66 -9.12 29.66
CA ASP A 118 11.34 -9.54 28.29
C ASP A 118 10.46 -8.52 27.53
N ARG A 119 10.08 -7.42 28.18
CA ARG A 119 9.21 -6.38 27.63
C ARG A 119 10.00 -5.10 27.39
N THR A 120 9.80 -4.52 26.22
CA THR A 120 10.33 -3.20 25.86
C THR A 120 9.18 -2.31 25.43
N VAL A 121 9.14 -1.08 25.93
CA VAL A 121 8.21 -0.04 25.50
C VAL A 121 9.02 1.06 24.85
N ALA A 122 8.70 1.44 23.62
CA ALA A 122 9.45 2.44 22.88
C ALA A 122 8.55 3.53 22.32
N LEU A 123 9.03 4.77 22.43
CA LEU A 123 8.51 5.93 21.74
C LEU A 123 9.40 6.20 20.52
N GLN A 124 8.83 6.14 19.32
CA GLN A 124 9.56 6.33 18.06
C GLN A 124 8.64 6.92 16.98
N GLY A 125 9.10 7.95 16.28
CA GLY A 125 8.36 8.55 15.16
C GLY A 125 6.98 9.11 15.55
N GLY A 126 6.79 9.45 16.83
CA GLY A 126 5.51 9.87 17.40
C GLY A 126 4.58 8.73 17.84
N GLY A 127 4.86 7.47 17.45
CA GLY A 127 4.12 6.29 17.87
C GLY A 127 4.71 5.64 19.13
N VAL A 128 3.90 4.84 19.82
CA VAL A 128 4.33 4.03 20.97
C VAL A 128 4.17 2.55 20.63
N TRP A 129 5.24 1.81 20.85
CA TRP A 129 5.38 0.40 20.48
C TRP A 129 5.71 -0.42 21.73
N SER A 130 5.07 -1.58 21.91
CA SER A 130 5.57 -2.62 22.81
C SER A 130 6.25 -3.70 22.02
N SER A 131 7.32 -4.28 22.55
CA SER A 131 7.90 -5.51 22.04
C SER A 131 7.96 -6.55 23.14
N ARG A 132 7.56 -7.77 22.81
CA ARG A 132 7.72 -8.94 23.68
C ARG A 132 8.21 -10.11 22.85
N ASN A 133 9.33 -10.72 23.26
CA ASN A 133 10.00 -11.78 22.49
C ASN A 133 10.32 -11.39 21.03
N GLY A 134 10.61 -10.10 20.79
CA GLY A 134 11.03 -9.60 19.48
C GLY A 134 9.91 -9.28 18.49
N ARG A 135 8.62 -9.42 18.87
CA ARG A 135 7.49 -8.94 18.04
C ARG A 135 7.00 -7.59 18.55
N GLY A 136 7.04 -6.60 17.68
CA GLY A 136 6.53 -5.25 17.94
C GLY A 136 5.01 -5.18 17.79
N GLN A 137 4.31 -4.55 18.72
CA GLN A 137 2.89 -4.24 18.67
C GLN A 137 2.68 -2.74 18.89
N MET A 138 1.78 -2.14 18.11
CA MET A 138 1.40 -0.74 18.28
C MET A 138 0.51 -0.57 19.53
N ILE A 139 0.90 0.35 20.42
CA ILE A 139 0.08 0.83 21.55
C ILE A 139 -0.63 2.13 21.15
N SER A 140 0.13 3.07 20.60
CA SER A 140 -0.36 4.39 20.18
C SER A 140 0.16 4.67 18.76
N PRO A 141 -0.70 5.08 17.82
CA PRO A 141 -0.28 5.31 16.45
C PRO A 141 0.62 6.54 16.32
N PRO A 142 1.59 6.52 15.38
CA PRO A 142 2.26 7.73 14.93
C PRO A 142 1.30 8.62 14.13
N GLU A 143 1.72 9.86 13.90
CA GLU A 143 0.98 10.81 13.07
C GLU A 143 1.18 10.46 11.59
N TYR A 144 0.16 9.93 10.93
CA TYR A 144 0.13 9.68 9.48
C TYR A 144 -1.31 9.83 9.01
N HIS A 145 -1.55 10.86 8.21
CA HIS A 145 -2.88 11.22 7.77
C HIS A 145 -2.98 11.11 6.26
N TYR A 146 -3.55 10.01 5.79
CA TYR A 146 -3.93 9.85 4.40
C TYR A 146 -5.45 9.96 4.26
N ARG A 147 -5.93 10.93 3.47
CA ARG A 147 -7.36 11.16 3.20
C ARG A 147 -7.55 11.77 1.83
N GLU A 148 -8.54 11.29 1.06
CA GLU A 148 -8.98 11.92 -0.20
C GLU A 148 -7.80 12.32 -1.11
N SER A 149 -6.81 11.43 -1.28
CA SER A 149 -5.57 11.62 -2.05
C SER A 149 -4.54 12.62 -1.49
N THR A 150 -4.67 13.03 -0.23
CA THR A 150 -3.67 13.86 0.47
C THR A 150 -2.97 13.05 1.55
N LEU A 151 -1.64 12.93 1.47
CA LEU A 151 -0.82 12.45 2.58
C LEU A 151 -0.23 13.63 3.34
N THR A 152 -0.52 13.71 4.64
CA THR A 152 0.18 14.57 5.60
C THR A 152 0.95 13.70 6.58
N PHE A 153 2.27 13.79 6.55
CA PHE A 153 3.16 13.01 7.38
C PHE A 153 4.13 13.91 8.17
N PRO A 154 3.76 14.31 9.41
CA PRO A 154 4.66 15.04 10.29
C PRO A 154 5.56 14.06 11.04
N VAL A 155 6.81 13.94 10.58
CA VAL A 155 7.83 13.08 11.19
C VAL A 155 8.28 13.72 12.50
N VAL A 156 8.08 13.03 13.62
CA VAL A 156 8.56 13.47 14.94
C VAL A 156 9.94 12.86 15.20
N ARG A 157 10.94 13.71 15.43
CA ARG A 157 12.31 13.30 15.75
C ARG A 157 12.61 13.57 17.22
N LEU A 158 13.09 12.56 17.95
CA LEU A 158 13.49 12.67 19.34
C LEU A 158 15.00 12.95 19.46
N THR A 159 15.34 13.92 20.28
CA THR A 159 16.72 14.27 20.67
C THR A 159 16.81 14.47 22.18
N GLY A 160 18.00 14.52 22.77
CA GLY A 160 18.21 14.80 24.19
C GLY A 160 19.67 14.72 24.62
N ASP A 161 19.97 15.36 25.75
CA ASP A 161 21.33 15.45 26.28
C ASP A 161 21.79 14.16 27.02
N GLU A 162 20.85 13.31 27.44
CA GLU A 162 21.11 12.11 28.23
C GLU A 162 20.64 10.84 27.52
N SER A 163 21.58 9.95 27.21
CA SER A 163 21.29 8.66 26.55
C SER A 163 20.72 7.60 27.50
N THR A 164 20.93 7.73 28.82
CA THR A 164 20.47 6.78 29.84
C THR A 164 19.98 7.51 31.08
N PRO A 165 18.79 8.11 31.03
CA PRO A 165 18.26 8.90 32.14
C PRO A 165 17.87 8.00 33.33
N SER A 166 18.05 8.54 34.54
CA SER A 166 17.67 7.84 35.79
C SER A 166 16.28 8.21 36.30
N SER A 167 15.69 9.30 35.79
CA SER A 167 14.33 9.74 36.13
C SER A 167 13.35 9.42 35.01
N GLY A 168 12.11 9.10 35.38
CA GLY A 168 10.98 9.01 34.45
C GLY A 168 10.26 10.34 34.23
N THR A 169 10.70 11.43 34.88
CA THR A 169 10.10 12.76 34.77
C THR A 169 11.02 13.72 34.03
N GLY A 170 10.43 14.69 33.34
CA GLY A 170 11.21 15.69 32.63
C GLY A 170 10.36 16.71 31.88
N VAL A 171 11.02 17.45 31.00
CA VAL A 171 10.41 18.42 30.10
C VAL A 171 10.72 18.05 28.66
N VAL A 172 9.68 18.09 27.83
CA VAL A 172 9.79 17.97 26.39
C VAL A 172 9.69 19.36 25.76
N ARG A 173 10.62 19.72 24.87
CA ARG A 173 10.72 21.05 24.25
C ARG A 173 10.85 20.96 22.74
N ARG A 174 10.36 21.97 22.02
CA ARG A 174 10.61 22.05 20.58
C ARG A 174 12.09 22.33 20.35
N ALA A 175 12.75 21.48 19.57
CA ALA A 175 14.08 21.74 19.08
C ALA A 175 13.98 22.52 17.76
N THR A 176 14.81 23.54 17.59
CA THR A 176 14.96 24.17 16.27
C THR A 176 15.85 23.27 15.43
N SER A 177 15.30 22.67 14.38
CA SER A 177 16.07 21.91 13.40
C SER A 177 15.91 22.57 12.03
N ASP A 178 16.99 22.60 11.24
CA ASP A 178 16.84 22.79 9.80
C ASP A 178 16.02 21.60 9.31
N SER A 179 14.77 21.84 8.90
CA SER A 179 13.90 20.79 8.41
C SER A 179 14.62 20.12 7.25
N GLY A 180 15.08 18.88 7.41
CA GLY A 180 15.73 18.11 6.35
C GLY A 180 14.77 17.68 5.24
N VAL A 181 13.72 18.48 5.02
CA VAL A 181 12.59 18.26 4.14
C VAL A 181 12.78 19.13 2.90
N ALA A 182 12.88 18.49 1.75
CA ALA A 182 12.84 19.19 0.47
C ALA A 182 11.40 19.63 0.17
N GLU A 183 11.25 20.84 -0.38
CA GLU A 183 9.95 21.29 -0.89
C GLU A 183 9.50 20.34 -2.00
N THR A 184 8.25 19.89 -1.92
CA THR A 184 7.63 19.02 -2.92
C THR A 184 6.58 19.80 -3.69
N ASP A 185 6.61 19.70 -5.02
CA ASP A 185 5.60 20.27 -5.87
C ASP A 185 4.21 19.70 -5.54
N ASN A 186 3.24 20.58 -5.34
CA ASN A 186 1.86 20.21 -5.04
C ASN A 186 0.91 20.97 -5.98
N PRO A 187 -0.02 20.30 -6.67
CA PRO A 187 -0.23 18.85 -6.70
C PRO A 187 0.93 18.11 -7.38
N LEU A 188 1.16 16.86 -6.94
CA LEU A 188 2.06 15.93 -7.60
C LEU A 188 1.60 15.67 -9.03
N ARG A 189 2.54 15.47 -9.95
CA ARG A 189 2.26 15.35 -11.40
C ARG A 189 2.34 13.94 -11.95
N ASN A 190 3.20 13.11 -11.35
CA ASN A 190 3.41 11.70 -11.69
C ASN A 190 4.30 11.05 -10.62
N GLY A 191 4.43 9.72 -10.70
CA GLY A 191 5.36 8.93 -9.91
C GLY A 191 4.73 8.20 -8.72
N THR A 192 5.56 7.47 -7.99
CA THR A 192 5.18 6.71 -6.80
C THR A 192 5.82 7.33 -5.56
N VAL A 193 5.01 7.79 -4.62
CA VAL A 193 5.47 8.20 -3.29
C VAL A 193 5.73 6.95 -2.47
N VAL A 194 6.98 6.77 -2.06
CA VAL A 194 7.45 5.66 -1.23
C VAL A 194 7.79 6.20 0.15
N VAL A 195 7.14 5.64 1.18
CA VAL A 195 7.44 5.89 2.59
C VAL A 195 8.07 4.64 3.17
N GLU A 196 9.37 4.70 3.43
CA GLU A 196 10.14 3.60 4.00
C GLU A 196 10.50 3.91 5.46
N VAL A 197 10.30 2.93 6.35
CA VAL A 197 10.67 3.01 7.76
C VAL A 197 11.57 1.85 8.12
N GLN A 198 12.82 2.15 8.47
CA GLN A 198 13.76 1.19 9.04
C GLN A 198 13.69 1.26 10.57
N SER A 199 13.35 0.16 11.23
CA SER A 199 13.19 0.16 12.69
C SER A 199 13.21 -1.25 13.29
N ASP A 200 13.65 -1.37 14.54
CA ASP A 200 13.46 -2.60 15.33
C ASP A 200 11.97 -2.92 15.58
N TYR A 201 11.09 -1.94 15.38
CA TYR A 201 9.63 -2.06 15.49
C TYR A 201 8.93 -2.13 14.12
N TYR A 202 9.65 -2.49 13.04
CA TYR A 202 9.11 -2.50 11.67
C TYR A 202 7.82 -3.31 11.51
N GLU A 203 7.63 -4.42 12.25
CA GLU A 203 6.36 -5.18 12.24
C GLU A 203 5.17 -4.33 12.72
N GLY A 204 5.38 -3.51 13.76
CA GLY A 204 4.36 -2.58 14.24
C GLY A 204 4.05 -1.48 13.22
N TRP A 205 5.08 -0.97 12.53
CA TRP A 205 4.91 -0.04 11.42
C TRP A 205 4.17 -0.67 10.23
N TYR A 206 4.44 -1.94 9.94
CA TYR A 206 3.76 -2.71 8.90
C TYR A 206 2.28 -2.87 9.23
N ASP A 207 1.95 -3.29 10.45
CA ASP A 207 0.57 -3.41 10.90
C ASP A 207 -0.16 -2.06 10.86
N PHE A 208 0.54 -0.97 11.23
CA PHE A 208 -0.02 0.38 11.18
C PHE A 208 -0.34 0.84 9.76
N PHE A 209 0.62 0.75 8.83
CA PHE A 209 0.39 1.14 7.44
C PHE A 209 -0.63 0.23 6.78
N SER A 210 -0.63 -1.07 7.05
CA SER A 210 -1.62 -1.99 6.48
C SER A 210 -3.06 -1.65 6.90
N GLN A 211 -3.25 -1.07 8.09
CA GLN A 211 -4.58 -0.68 8.59
C GLN A 211 -5.02 0.74 8.18
N ARG A 212 -4.10 1.62 7.81
CA ARG A 212 -4.38 3.06 7.62
C ARG A 212 -3.95 3.63 6.28
N ALA A 213 -2.93 3.04 5.66
CA ALA A 213 -2.38 3.52 4.41
C ALA A 213 -3.12 2.94 3.19
N ASP A 214 -4.17 2.11 3.38
CA ASP A 214 -5.11 1.60 2.36
C ASP A 214 -4.42 1.31 1.01
N GLY A 215 -3.24 0.67 1.04
CA GLY A 215 -2.29 0.62 -0.07
C GLY A 215 -1.38 -0.60 -0.03
N SER A 216 -0.51 -0.77 -1.05
CA SER A 216 0.54 -1.79 -1.03
C SER A 216 1.57 -1.45 0.05
N VAL A 217 1.59 -2.29 1.09
CA VAL A 217 2.53 -2.22 2.19
C VAL A 217 3.32 -3.51 2.19
N THR A 218 4.65 -3.40 2.16
CA THR A 218 5.56 -4.54 2.21
C THR A 218 6.49 -4.41 3.39
N LYS A 219 7.09 -5.53 3.81
CA LYS A 219 8.15 -5.56 4.81
C LYS A 219 9.30 -6.44 4.35
N ASP A 220 10.50 -6.07 4.77
CA ASP A 220 11.72 -6.86 4.60
C ASP A 220 12.28 -7.19 6.00
N ASP A 221 12.09 -8.45 6.42
CA ASP A 221 12.53 -8.92 7.73
C ASP A 221 14.08 -8.95 7.87
N ALA A 222 14.82 -9.04 6.77
CA ALA A 222 16.28 -9.08 6.80
C ALA A 222 16.88 -7.70 7.05
N ASN A 223 16.28 -6.67 6.45
CA ASN A 223 16.68 -5.27 6.61
C ASN A 223 15.91 -4.54 7.72
N ARG A 224 14.87 -5.17 8.29
CA ARG A 224 13.95 -4.59 9.28
C ARG A 224 13.30 -3.31 8.78
N THR A 225 12.79 -3.36 7.56
CA THR A 225 12.15 -2.22 6.89
C THR A 225 10.69 -2.51 6.58
N THR A 226 9.89 -1.45 6.61
CA THR A 226 8.49 -1.44 6.16
C THR A 226 8.33 -0.35 5.13
N THR A 227 7.68 -0.66 4.01
CA THR A 227 7.53 0.25 2.87
C THR A 227 6.06 0.39 2.52
N ALA A 228 5.54 1.62 2.51
CA ALA A 228 4.23 1.96 1.97
C ALA A 228 4.37 2.71 0.64
N ARG A 229 3.56 2.35 -0.36
CA ARG A 229 3.59 2.95 -1.71
C ARG A 229 2.24 3.60 -2.04
N LEU A 230 2.29 4.86 -2.48
CA LEU A 230 1.13 5.63 -2.94
C LEU A 230 1.43 6.15 -4.35
N VAL A 231 0.54 5.93 -5.32
CA VAL A 231 0.78 6.30 -6.71
C VAL A 231 0.05 7.58 -7.05
N VAL A 232 0.75 8.51 -7.69
CA VAL A 232 0.15 9.70 -8.27
C VAL A 232 -0.67 9.26 -9.47
N PRO A 233 -2.00 9.44 -9.48
CA PRO A 233 -2.80 9.09 -10.64
C PRO A 233 -2.35 9.94 -11.81
N ASP A 234 -2.07 9.28 -12.91
CA ASP A 234 -1.83 9.99 -14.16
C ASP A 234 -3.12 9.98 -14.98
N GLU A 235 -3.43 11.11 -15.60
CA GLU A 235 -4.62 11.27 -16.44
C GLU A 235 -4.19 11.27 -17.90
N VAL A 236 -4.78 10.35 -18.67
CA VAL A 236 -4.53 10.20 -20.10
C VAL A 236 -5.76 10.69 -20.83
N ALA A 237 -5.61 11.76 -21.62
CA ALA A 237 -6.62 12.27 -22.51
C ALA A 237 -6.38 11.75 -23.93
N PHE A 238 -7.45 11.40 -24.63
CA PHE A 238 -7.42 10.97 -26.02
C PHE A 238 -8.04 12.05 -26.91
N ASP A 239 -7.24 13.07 -27.25
CA ASP A 239 -7.65 14.13 -28.17
C ASP A 239 -7.71 13.66 -29.64
N ARG A 240 -7.10 12.52 -29.93
CA ARG A 240 -7.08 11.82 -31.23
C ARG A 240 -7.30 10.33 -31.00
N ALA A 241 -7.53 9.59 -32.08
CA ALA A 241 -7.67 8.14 -32.02
C ALA A 241 -6.40 7.48 -31.47
N VAL A 242 -5.22 7.92 -31.90
CA VAL A 242 -3.94 7.31 -31.50
C VAL A 242 -3.01 8.36 -30.86
N SER A 243 -2.42 8.04 -29.72
CA SER A 243 -1.36 8.81 -29.09
C SER A 243 -0.10 7.95 -29.04
N LEU A 244 1.00 8.46 -29.59
CA LEU A 244 2.25 7.71 -29.75
C LEU A 244 3.37 8.32 -28.92
N GLY A 245 4.13 7.45 -28.27
CA GLY A 245 5.33 7.78 -27.53
C GLY A 245 6.51 8.15 -28.43
N GLY A 246 7.72 7.82 -27.96
CA GLY A 246 8.97 8.20 -28.63
C GLY A 246 9.26 7.46 -29.93
N GLY A 247 8.57 6.34 -30.21
CA GLY A 247 8.79 5.54 -31.41
C GLY A 247 8.03 6.04 -32.65
N GLY A 248 6.94 6.80 -32.46
CA GLY A 248 6.20 7.47 -33.53
C GLY A 248 5.45 6.53 -34.49
N TYR A 249 4.96 7.10 -35.59
CA TYR A 249 4.17 6.44 -36.61
C TYR A 249 5.02 6.09 -37.84
N THR A 250 4.87 4.86 -38.33
CA THR A 250 5.47 4.40 -39.59
C THR A 250 4.45 3.69 -40.47
N HIS A 251 4.43 4.04 -41.77
CA HIS A 251 3.62 3.33 -42.76
C HIS A 251 4.48 2.58 -43.78
N ASN A 252 4.38 1.25 -43.77
CA ASN A 252 5.17 0.36 -44.62
C ASN A 252 4.40 -0.05 -45.88
N SER A 253 4.39 0.85 -46.87
CA SER A 253 3.92 0.69 -48.27
C SER A 253 2.41 0.55 -48.51
N GLY A 254 1.94 1.22 -49.57
CA GLY A 254 0.52 1.35 -49.93
C GLY A 254 0.18 2.81 -50.28
N ASN A 255 -1.04 3.07 -50.76
CA ASN A 255 -1.67 4.39 -50.62
C ASN A 255 -2.60 4.30 -49.40
N GLY A 256 -2.56 5.27 -48.48
CA GLY A 256 -3.47 5.31 -47.31
C GLY A 256 -2.81 5.01 -45.96
N GLY A 257 -1.76 5.74 -45.60
CA GLY A 257 -1.35 5.85 -44.20
C GLY A 257 -2.42 6.61 -43.37
N LEU A 258 -2.27 6.61 -42.05
CA LEU A 258 -3.11 7.40 -41.14
C LEU A 258 -3.03 8.89 -41.47
N ASP A 259 -4.17 9.57 -41.34
CA ASP A 259 -4.18 11.03 -41.44
C ASP A 259 -3.50 11.64 -40.19
N GLU A 260 -2.77 12.74 -40.36
CA GLU A 260 -2.12 13.45 -39.24
C GLU A 260 -3.15 13.97 -38.21
N SER A 261 -4.43 14.06 -38.57
CA SER A 261 -5.50 14.36 -37.60
C SER A 261 -5.84 13.19 -36.67
N GLU A 262 -5.50 11.96 -37.04
CA GLU A 262 -5.89 10.75 -36.31
C GLU A 262 -4.87 10.32 -35.25
N TYR A 263 -3.64 10.86 -35.29
CA TYR A 263 -2.60 10.50 -34.33
C TYR A 263 -1.75 11.67 -33.83
N SER A 264 -1.20 11.56 -32.63
CA SER A 264 -0.13 12.43 -32.08
C SER A 264 1.14 11.62 -31.80
N GLU A 265 2.30 12.28 -31.78
CA GLU A 265 3.61 11.65 -31.56
C GLU A 265 4.43 12.42 -30.53
N GLY A 266 5.32 11.71 -29.84
CA GLY A 266 6.18 12.29 -28.82
C GLY A 266 5.41 12.61 -27.52
N ASP A 267 4.24 12.00 -27.35
CA ASP A 267 3.47 12.10 -26.12
C ASP A 267 4.18 11.33 -25.00
N SER A 268 4.04 11.83 -23.77
CA SER A 268 4.60 11.16 -22.59
C SER A 268 3.50 10.29 -21.98
N HIS A 269 3.64 8.98 -22.11
CA HIS A 269 2.76 8.02 -21.46
C HIS A 269 3.38 7.51 -20.15
N PRO A 270 2.67 7.61 -19.02
CA PRO A 270 3.02 6.92 -17.78
C PRO A 270 3.26 5.42 -17.95
N GLY A 271 4.20 4.87 -17.17
CA GLY A 271 4.37 3.43 -17.04
C GLY A 271 3.14 2.77 -16.40
N ILE A 272 2.88 1.52 -16.77
CA ILE A 272 1.67 0.78 -16.39
C ILE A 272 1.94 -0.40 -15.46
N GLU A 273 3.21 -0.69 -15.19
CA GLU A 273 3.66 -1.92 -14.53
C GLU A 273 3.06 -2.05 -13.12
N SER A 274 3.12 -0.98 -12.32
CA SER A 274 2.54 -0.96 -10.96
C SER A 274 1.03 -1.18 -10.96
N LEU A 275 0.33 -0.62 -11.97
CA LEU A 275 -1.12 -0.79 -12.16
C LEU A 275 -1.44 -2.27 -12.40
N ILE A 276 -0.71 -2.91 -13.30
CA ILE A 276 -0.90 -4.32 -13.64
C ILE A 276 -0.55 -5.22 -12.46
N GLU A 277 0.63 -5.05 -11.86
CA GLU A 277 1.11 -5.86 -10.73
C GLU A 277 0.13 -5.84 -9.55
N SER A 278 -0.39 -4.66 -9.18
CA SER A 278 -1.37 -4.54 -8.09
C SER A 278 -2.69 -5.26 -8.37
N ASN A 279 -3.18 -5.19 -9.61
CA ASN A 279 -4.39 -5.90 -9.99
C ASN A 279 -4.16 -7.41 -10.02
N VAL A 280 -2.99 -7.88 -10.47
CA VAL A 280 -2.59 -9.30 -10.43
C VAL A 280 -2.54 -9.80 -8.98
N GLU A 281 -1.85 -9.09 -8.08
CA GLU A 281 -1.77 -9.47 -6.67
C GLU A 281 -3.15 -9.55 -6.01
N SER A 282 -3.97 -8.50 -6.20
CA SER A 282 -5.33 -8.44 -5.61
C SER A 282 -6.27 -9.52 -6.17
N ALA A 283 -6.18 -9.80 -7.47
CA ALA A 283 -7.01 -10.80 -8.14
C ALA A 283 -6.54 -12.23 -7.84
N ALA A 284 -5.25 -12.46 -7.65
CA ALA A 284 -4.72 -13.74 -7.19
C ALA A 284 -5.22 -14.11 -5.79
N ASP A 285 -5.42 -13.11 -4.92
CA ASP A 285 -5.92 -13.32 -3.55
C ASP A 285 -7.43 -13.57 -3.48
N SER A 286 -8.21 -12.92 -4.35
CA SER A 286 -9.68 -12.83 -4.18
C SER A 286 -10.55 -12.93 -5.44
N GLY A 287 -9.95 -12.96 -6.63
CA GLY A 287 -10.67 -13.04 -7.90
C GLY A 287 -11.30 -14.42 -8.16
N ALA A 288 -12.42 -14.43 -8.88
CA ALA A 288 -12.98 -15.65 -9.45
C ALA A 288 -12.11 -16.14 -10.62
N ASN A 289 -12.24 -17.40 -11.07
CA ASN A 289 -11.45 -17.84 -12.22
C ASN A 289 -12.02 -17.25 -13.50
N PHE A 290 -11.18 -16.71 -14.38
CA PHE A 290 -11.64 -16.16 -15.66
C PHE A 290 -12.28 -17.23 -16.57
N SER A 291 -11.86 -18.49 -16.43
CA SER A 291 -12.50 -19.62 -17.11
C SER A 291 -13.99 -19.74 -16.82
N ASP A 292 -14.46 -19.25 -15.67
CA ASP A 292 -15.87 -19.32 -15.28
C ASP A 292 -16.75 -18.44 -16.20
N CYS A 293 -16.16 -17.44 -16.87
CA CYS A 293 -16.82 -16.62 -17.89
C CYS A 293 -16.86 -17.27 -19.28
N LEU A 294 -16.17 -18.39 -19.50
CA LEU A 294 -16.09 -19.08 -20.79
C LEU A 294 -17.17 -20.16 -20.97
N ASP A 295 -18.00 -20.40 -19.96
CA ASP A 295 -19.02 -21.47 -19.93
C ASP A 295 -20.36 -21.08 -20.60
N GLY A 296 -20.41 -19.93 -21.29
CA GLY A 296 -21.51 -19.52 -22.17
C GLY A 296 -22.65 -18.72 -21.52
N ALA A 297 -22.52 -18.34 -20.25
CA ALA A 297 -23.34 -17.27 -19.65
C ALA A 297 -22.55 -15.95 -19.67
N ALA A 298 -23.25 -14.81 -19.64
CA ALA A 298 -22.59 -13.52 -19.56
C ALA A 298 -21.80 -13.39 -18.25
N CYS A 299 -20.59 -12.86 -18.36
CA CYS A 299 -19.71 -12.55 -17.25
C CYS A 299 -20.23 -11.29 -16.54
N GLU A 300 -20.78 -11.47 -15.34
CA GLU A 300 -21.41 -10.39 -14.54
C GLU A 300 -20.38 -9.62 -13.70
N ASN A 301 -20.81 -8.51 -13.08
CA ASN A 301 -19.99 -7.67 -12.19
C ASN A 301 -19.12 -8.49 -11.21
N GLY A 302 -17.81 -8.23 -11.22
CA GLY A 302 -16.85 -8.97 -10.41
C GLY A 302 -15.42 -8.80 -10.91
N THR A 303 -14.48 -9.43 -10.20
CA THR A 303 -13.08 -9.55 -10.65
C THR A 303 -12.77 -11.00 -10.97
N TYR A 304 -12.25 -11.23 -12.17
CA TYR A 304 -11.90 -12.54 -12.71
C TYR A 304 -10.43 -12.60 -13.05
N PHE A 305 -9.79 -13.72 -12.72
CA PHE A 305 -8.35 -13.89 -12.73
C PHE A 305 -7.94 -15.13 -13.53
N ALA A 306 -6.87 -14.99 -14.31
CA ALA A 306 -6.12 -16.09 -14.87
C ALA A 306 -4.64 -15.93 -14.48
N SER A 307 -4.05 -16.97 -13.89
CA SER A 307 -2.66 -16.96 -13.41
C SER A 307 -1.60 -17.25 -14.49
N GLY A 308 -1.99 -17.18 -15.77
CA GLY A 308 -1.14 -17.51 -16.91
C GLY A 308 -1.86 -17.19 -18.21
N ASP A 309 -1.24 -17.58 -19.32
CA ASP A 309 -1.73 -17.29 -20.67
C ASP A 309 -3.15 -17.81 -20.90
N VAL A 310 -3.97 -17.00 -21.57
CA VAL A 310 -5.34 -17.30 -21.94
C VAL A 310 -5.46 -17.28 -23.45
N ASN A 311 -5.85 -18.43 -24.02
CA ASN A 311 -6.27 -18.52 -25.41
C ASN A 311 -7.78 -18.75 -25.44
N LEU A 312 -8.53 -17.82 -26.02
CA LEU A 312 -9.98 -17.96 -26.11
C LEU A 312 -10.36 -19.06 -27.10
N GLU A 313 -11.18 -19.99 -26.66
CA GLU A 313 -11.78 -21.02 -27.53
C GLU A 313 -13.20 -20.63 -27.98
N ASN A 314 -13.83 -19.67 -27.29
CA ASN A 314 -15.17 -19.16 -27.55
C ASN A 314 -15.22 -17.66 -27.23
N GLY A 315 -16.23 -16.96 -27.76
CA GLY A 315 -16.53 -15.58 -27.38
C GLY A 315 -17.03 -15.46 -25.93
N VAL A 316 -16.88 -14.26 -25.37
CA VAL A 316 -17.29 -13.92 -24.00
C VAL A 316 -18.22 -12.72 -24.05
N ASP A 317 -19.41 -12.91 -23.52
CA ASP A 317 -20.38 -11.84 -23.31
C ASP A 317 -20.17 -11.28 -21.90
N PHE A 318 -20.21 -9.95 -21.74
CA PHE A 318 -20.15 -9.26 -20.46
C PHE A 318 -21.48 -8.56 -20.18
N ASP A 319 -21.95 -8.69 -18.94
CA ASP A 319 -23.08 -7.94 -18.40
C ASP A 319 -22.57 -6.99 -17.31
N THR A 320 -22.52 -5.72 -17.64
CA THR A 320 -22.05 -4.65 -16.76
C THR A 320 -23.21 -3.91 -16.07
N SER A 321 -24.44 -4.41 -16.15
CA SER A 321 -25.62 -3.72 -15.61
C SER A 321 -25.56 -3.47 -14.10
N ASP A 322 -24.93 -4.37 -13.34
CA ASP A 322 -24.77 -4.27 -11.88
C ASP A 322 -23.44 -3.63 -11.44
N GLY A 323 -22.55 -3.29 -12.38
CA GLY A 323 -21.26 -2.66 -12.10
C GLY A 323 -20.17 -3.06 -13.10
N ASN A 324 -18.96 -2.54 -12.93
CA ASN A 324 -17.83 -2.87 -13.80
C ASN A 324 -17.45 -4.35 -13.71
N VAL A 325 -16.97 -4.92 -14.80
CA VAL A 325 -16.32 -6.23 -14.81
C VAL A 325 -14.82 -6.02 -14.92
N THR A 326 -14.04 -6.71 -14.10
CA THR A 326 -12.57 -6.63 -14.13
C THR A 326 -11.99 -7.98 -14.52
N ILE A 327 -11.23 -8.02 -15.61
CA ILE A 327 -10.51 -9.20 -16.10
C ILE A 327 -9.02 -8.97 -15.88
N VAL A 328 -8.37 -9.89 -15.16
CA VAL A 328 -6.94 -9.82 -14.86
C VAL A 328 -6.26 -11.08 -15.38
N VAL A 329 -5.25 -10.92 -16.23
CA VAL A 329 -4.49 -12.02 -16.82
C VAL A 329 -3.02 -11.85 -16.45
N ASP A 330 -2.48 -12.77 -15.66
CA ASP A 330 -1.06 -12.85 -15.33
C ASP A 330 -0.27 -13.60 -16.42
N GLY A 331 -0.32 -13.08 -17.64
CA GLY A 331 0.25 -13.69 -18.84
C GLY A 331 -0.30 -13.05 -20.11
N ASP A 332 -0.21 -13.76 -21.24
CA ASP A 332 -0.72 -13.30 -22.53
C ASP A 332 -2.23 -13.55 -22.68
N LEU A 333 -2.93 -12.66 -23.37
CA LEU A 333 -4.33 -12.84 -23.76
C LEU A 333 -4.43 -12.93 -25.29
N ASP A 334 -4.68 -14.13 -25.80
CA ASP A 334 -4.98 -14.39 -27.20
C ASP A 334 -6.49 -14.53 -27.41
N ILE A 335 -7.07 -13.55 -28.07
CA ILE A 335 -8.50 -13.52 -28.45
C ILE A 335 -8.78 -14.54 -29.57
N ASP A 336 -7.74 -14.94 -30.32
CA ASP A 336 -7.84 -15.67 -31.57
C ASP A 336 -8.93 -15.06 -32.46
N ASN A 337 -9.88 -15.86 -32.96
CA ASN A 337 -10.98 -15.44 -33.82
C ASN A 337 -12.31 -15.26 -33.08
N ASN A 338 -12.27 -14.97 -31.78
CA ASN A 338 -13.43 -14.85 -30.91
C ASN A 338 -13.77 -13.39 -30.55
N GLU A 339 -14.92 -13.19 -29.93
CA GLU A 339 -15.45 -11.86 -29.62
C GLU A 339 -15.55 -11.66 -28.11
N LEU A 340 -15.05 -10.53 -27.61
CA LEU A 340 -15.26 -10.02 -26.25
C LEU A 340 -16.27 -8.88 -26.32
N GLN A 341 -17.52 -9.11 -25.90
CA GLN A 341 -18.63 -8.19 -26.14
C GLN A 341 -19.33 -7.74 -24.87
N VAL A 342 -19.50 -6.42 -24.69
CA VAL A 342 -20.41 -5.87 -23.69
C VAL A 342 -21.82 -5.85 -24.27
N THR A 343 -22.75 -6.54 -23.60
CA THR A 343 -24.07 -6.86 -24.14
C THR A 343 -25.21 -6.00 -23.60
N ASP A 344 -24.99 -5.33 -22.47
CA ASP A 344 -25.95 -4.41 -21.88
C ASP A 344 -25.78 -2.97 -22.41
N SER A 345 -26.68 -2.05 -22.04
CA SER A 345 -26.68 -0.65 -22.50
C SER A 345 -26.39 0.37 -21.37
N GLY A 346 -25.69 -0.04 -20.32
CA GLY A 346 -25.32 0.81 -19.19
C GLY A 346 -24.05 1.64 -19.45
N ASP A 347 -23.61 2.37 -18.42
CA ASP A 347 -22.40 3.20 -18.47
C ASP A 347 -21.15 2.52 -17.87
N ASN A 348 -21.34 1.34 -17.27
CA ASN A 348 -20.26 0.58 -16.67
C ASN A 348 -19.37 -0.06 -17.75
N ALA A 349 -18.14 -0.36 -17.37
CA ALA A 349 -17.09 -0.81 -18.27
C ALA A 349 -16.56 -2.20 -17.89
N VAL A 350 -16.01 -2.89 -18.87
CA VAL A 350 -15.10 -4.02 -18.70
C VAL A 350 -13.67 -3.48 -18.72
N LYS A 351 -12.90 -3.81 -17.69
CA LYS A 351 -11.49 -3.42 -17.55
C LYS A 351 -10.62 -4.66 -17.66
N TYR A 352 -9.67 -4.66 -18.57
CA TYR A 352 -8.73 -5.74 -18.79
C TYR A 352 -7.34 -5.29 -18.31
N TYR A 353 -6.73 -6.06 -17.41
CA TYR A 353 -5.36 -5.87 -16.94
C TYR A 353 -4.52 -7.08 -17.34
N VAL A 354 -3.65 -6.91 -18.34
CA VAL A 354 -2.86 -8.00 -18.93
C VAL A 354 -1.38 -7.82 -18.60
N ASN A 355 -0.82 -8.73 -17.81
CA ASN A 355 0.59 -8.80 -17.42
C ASN A 355 1.44 -9.53 -18.47
N GLY A 356 1.18 -9.21 -19.73
CA GLY A 356 1.78 -9.79 -20.91
C GLY A 356 1.31 -9.01 -22.13
N SER A 357 1.14 -9.72 -23.23
CA SER A 357 0.70 -9.15 -24.50
C SER A 357 -0.73 -9.57 -24.86
N VAL A 358 -1.40 -8.74 -25.67
CA VAL A 358 -2.73 -9.03 -26.22
C VAL A 358 -2.61 -9.30 -27.73
N TYR A 359 -3.17 -10.44 -28.14
CA TYR A 359 -3.21 -10.89 -29.53
C TYR A 359 -4.66 -11.07 -30.00
N ALA A 360 -4.88 -10.85 -31.29
CA ALA A 360 -6.14 -11.16 -31.97
C ALA A 360 -5.85 -11.56 -33.41
N SER A 361 -6.62 -12.50 -33.94
CA SER A 361 -6.41 -13.07 -35.27
C SER A 361 -7.73 -13.36 -35.97
N GLY A 362 -7.73 -13.58 -37.28
CA GLY A 362 -8.96 -13.95 -37.98
C GLY A 362 -10.06 -12.89 -37.84
N ASN A 363 -11.14 -13.23 -37.13
CA ASN A 363 -12.26 -12.30 -36.85
C ASN A 363 -12.32 -11.88 -35.37
N GLY A 364 -11.18 -11.87 -34.67
CA GLY A 364 -11.12 -11.48 -33.27
C GLY A 364 -11.65 -10.07 -33.04
N ALA A 365 -12.46 -9.87 -32.00
CA ALA A 365 -13.05 -8.57 -31.71
C ALA A 365 -13.15 -8.24 -30.22
N ILE A 366 -13.05 -6.95 -29.90
CA ILE A 366 -13.44 -6.37 -28.61
C ILE A 366 -14.45 -5.27 -28.92
N GLY A 367 -15.58 -5.21 -28.23
CA GLY A 367 -16.51 -4.11 -28.43
C GLY A 367 -17.80 -4.21 -27.64
N THR A 368 -18.81 -3.48 -28.12
CA THR A 368 -20.17 -3.52 -27.59
C THR A 368 -21.14 -4.03 -28.64
N VAL A 369 -22.33 -4.47 -28.22
CA VAL A 369 -23.41 -4.85 -29.15
C VAL A 369 -24.11 -3.64 -29.78
N ASN A 370 -23.74 -2.42 -29.37
CA ASN A 370 -24.34 -1.19 -29.86
C ASN A 370 -23.75 -0.79 -31.23
N GLU A 371 -24.56 -0.12 -32.05
CA GLU A 371 -24.09 0.36 -33.37
C GLU A 371 -23.23 1.63 -33.26
N GLU A 372 -23.41 2.41 -32.20
CA GLU A 372 -22.58 3.58 -31.90
C GLU A 372 -21.32 3.14 -31.15
N ILE A 373 -20.20 3.82 -31.40
CA ILE A 373 -18.92 3.52 -30.75
C ILE A 373 -19.03 3.88 -29.26
N GLU A 374 -18.84 2.89 -28.39
CA GLU A 374 -18.81 3.06 -26.92
C GLU A 374 -17.47 2.61 -26.35
N ALA A 375 -16.35 3.10 -26.91
CA ALA A 375 -15.02 2.60 -26.63
C ALA A 375 -14.65 2.67 -25.13
N TYR A 376 -15.18 3.67 -24.41
CA TYR A 376 -14.96 3.82 -22.96
C TYR A 376 -15.46 2.63 -22.11
N ARG A 377 -16.35 1.80 -22.67
CA ARG A 377 -16.90 0.61 -22.01
C ARG A 377 -15.96 -0.60 -22.07
N ASN A 378 -14.95 -0.57 -22.93
CA ASN A 378 -13.87 -1.55 -22.93
C ASN A 378 -12.54 -0.83 -22.68
N GLN A 379 -11.93 -1.05 -21.52
CA GLN A 379 -10.67 -0.41 -21.15
C GLN A 379 -9.58 -1.47 -21.01
N VAL A 380 -8.62 -1.48 -21.92
CA VAL A 380 -7.58 -2.51 -22.02
C VAL A 380 -6.23 -1.93 -21.61
N TYR A 381 -5.70 -2.40 -20.49
CA TYR A 381 -4.42 -2.01 -19.93
C TYR A 381 -3.42 -3.16 -20.15
N VAL A 382 -2.37 -2.91 -20.92
CA VAL A 382 -1.43 -3.96 -21.37
C VAL A 382 0.00 -3.58 -21.01
N ARG A 383 0.71 -4.51 -20.35
CA ARG A 383 2.09 -4.29 -19.90
C ARG A 383 3.10 -4.29 -21.03
N ASP A 384 3.02 -5.30 -21.91
CA ASP A 384 4.03 -5.57 -22.93
C ASP A 384 3.56 -5.10 -24.32
N GLY A 385 3.00 -6.00 -25.13
CA GLY A 385 2.64 -5.71 -26.53
C GLY A 385 1.14 -5.80 -26.81
N PHE A 386 0.64 -4.98 -27.73
CA PHE A 386 -0.73 -5.03 -28.24
C PHE A 386 -0.71 -5.20 -29.75
N LEU A 387 -1.20 -6.34 -30.25
CA LEU A 387 -1.24 -6.66 -31.69
C LEU A 387 0.11 -6.49 -32.41
N GLU A 388 1.21 -6.97 -31.80
CA GLU A 388 2.56 -6.93 -32.39
C GLU A 388 2.78 -8.01 -33.46
N GLU A 389 1.88 -9.00 -33.55
CA GLU A 389 1.90 -10.04 -34.58
C GLU A 389 0.82 -9.83 -35.65
N LYS A 390 1.10 -10.29 -36.88
CA LYS A 390 0.14 -10.15 -37.99
C LYS A 390 -1.12 -10.97 -37.72
N PRO A 391 -2.32 -10.38 -37.75
CA PRO A 391 -3.61 -11.04 -37.48
C PRO A 391 -4.04 -12.12 -38.49
N GLY A 392 -3.14 -12.61 -39.35
CA GLY A 392 -3.45 -13.65 -40.32
C GLY A 392 -4.46 -13.17 -41.37
N GLY A 393 -5.43 -14.03 -41.71
CA GLY A 393 -6.50 -13.71 -42.67
C GLY A 393 -7.86 -13.59 -41.97
N GLY A 394 -8.56 -12.48 -42.18
CA GLY A 394 -9.84 -12.13 -41.55
C GLY A 394 -9.93 -10.61 -41.34
N THR A 395 -10.83 -10.16 -40.47
CA THR A 395 -10.91 -8.77 -40.01
C THR A 395 -10.89 -8.73 -38.48
N VAL A 396 -9.85 -8.14 -37.89
CA VAL A 396 -9.82 -7.85 -36.45
C VAL A 396 -10.47 -6.50 -36.19
N ASP A 397 -11.36 -6.41 -35.20
CA ASP A 397 -12.11 -5.19 -34.87
C ASP A 397 -12.04 -4.86 -33.37
N ILE A 398 -11.38 -3.77 -33.03
CA ILE A 398 -11.15 -3.35 -31.64
C ILE A 398 -11.89 -2.04 -31.40
N GLU A 399 -12.99 -2.11 -30.67
CA GLU A 399 -13.73 -0.98 -30.09
C GLU A 399 -13.42 -0.86 -28.60
N ALA A 400 -12.40 -0.06 -28.26
CA ALA A 400 -11.90 0.04 -26.90
C ALA A 400 -11.05 1.30 -26.68
N VAL A 401 -10.85 1.64 -25.41
CA VAL A 401 -9.69 2.41 -25.00
C VAL A 401 -8.56 1.45 -24.64
N VAL A 402 -7.45 1.51 -25.38
CA VAL A 402 -6.27 0.67 -25.16
C VAL A 402 -5.11 1.53 -24.67
N TYR A 403 -4.59 1.20 -23.50
CA TYR A 403 -3.41 1.82 -22.92
C TYR A 403 -2.29 0.78 -22.82
N ALA A 404 -1.38 0.82 -23.80
CA ALA A 404 -0.25 -0.10 -23.93
C ALA A 404 1.03 0.71 -24.23
N PRO A 405 1.51 1.52 -23.27
CA PRO A 405 2.53 2.54 -23.50
C PRO A 405 3.91 1.99 -23.89
N ASN A 406 4.15 0.70 -23.65
CA ASN A 406 5.39 0.00 -24.00
C ASN A 406 5.31 -0.71 -25.37
N SER A 407 4.12 -0.80 -25.98
CA SER A 407 3.87 -1.60 -27.19
C SER A 407 4.46 -0.96 -28.44
N ASP A 408 5.17 -1.76 -29.23
CA ASP A 408 5.63 -1.42 -30.58
C ASP A 408 4.69 -2.07 -31.62
N THR A 409 3.45 -1.59 -31.64
CA THR A 409 2.32 -2.18 -32.36
C THR A 409 2.57 -2.25 -33.89
N ASP A 410 2.44 -3.42 -34.51
CA ASP A 410 2.54 -3.63 -35.97
C ASP A 410 1.21 -4.16 -36.54
N ILE A 411 0.33 -3.24 -36.93
CA ILE A 411 -0.94 -3.61 -37.56
C ILE A 411 -0.75 -3.87 -39.06
N GLY A 412 -0.94 -5.14 -39.43
CA GLY A 412 -0.99 -5.60 -40.80
C GLY A 412 -2.29 -6.32 -41.13
N GLY A 413 -2.81 -6.24 -42.36
CA GLY A 413 -3.98 -7.04 -42.77
C GLY A 413 -5.25 -6.22 -42.92
N ASN A 414 -6.40 -6.72 -42.41
CA ASN A 414 -7.64 -5.95 -42.24
C ASN A 414 -7.89 -5.74 -40.75
N VAL A 415 -7.57 -4.55 -40.23
CA VAL A 415 -7.74 -4.20 -38.81
C VAL A 415 -8.55 -2.91 -38.71
N ALA A 416 -9.56 -2.91 -37.85
CA ALA A 416 -10.32 -1.73 -37.47
C ALA A 416 -10.04 -1.40 -36.00
N LEU A 417 -9.61 -0.17 -35.72
CA LEU A 417 -9.41 0.36 -34.37
C LEU A 417 -10.39 1.52 -34.17
N ARG A 418 -11.29 1.42 -33.21
CA ARG A 418 -12.36 2.40 -32.93
C ARG A 418 -12.28 2.80 -31.45
N GLY A 419 -11.89 4.03 -31.15
CA GLY A 419 -11.69 4.45 -29.76
C GLY A 419 -10.49 5.35 -29.52
N GLY A 420 -9.74 5.06 -28.45
CA GLY A 420 -8.54 5.79 -28.04
C GLY A 420 -7.41 4.82 -27.73
N PHE A 421 -6.24 5.01 -28.34
CA PHE A 421 -5.13 4.06 -28.31
C PHE A 421 -3.83 4.77 -27.93
N ALA A 422 -3.14 4.31 -26.89
CA ALA A 422 -1.83 4.82 -26.48
C ALA A 422 -0.76 3.74 -26.62
N PHE A 423 0.24 3.99 -27.48
CA PHE A 423 1.33 3.05 -27.79
C PHE A 423 2.69 3.74 -27.77
N ASN A 424 3.80 2.99 -27.65
CA ASN A 424 5.13 3.55 -27.87
C ASN A 424 5.36 3.90 -29.35
N SER A 425 4.99 2.98 -30.24
CA SER A 425 5.06 3.16 -31.69
C SER A 425 3.91 2.45 -32.40
N LEU A 426 3.59 2.91 -33.61
CA LEU A 426 2.61 2.26 -34.47
C LEU A 426 3.17 2.10 -35.88
N THR A 427 3.31 0.85 -36.31
CA THR A 427 3.60 0.50 -37.68
C THR A 427 2.34 -0.01 -38.36
N THR A 428 2.04 0.49 -39.56
CA THR A 428 0.88 0.05 -40.35
C THR A 428 1.28 -0.54 -41.69
N LYS A 429 0.51 -1.54 -42.15
CA LYS A 429 0.62 -2.13 -43.47
C LYS A 429 -0.70 -2.72 -43.97
N GLY A 430 -1.02 -2.54 -45.25
CA GLY A 430 -2.22 -3.13 -45.85
C GLY A 430 -3.46 -2.26 -45.64
N SER A 431 -4.62 -2.89 -45.41
CA SER A 431 -5.92 -2.21 -45.30
C SER A 431 -6.30 -2.07 -43.83
N PHE A 432 -6.18 -0.89 -43.24
CA PHE A 432 -6.62 -0.67 -41.86
C PHE A 432 -7.55 0.54 -41.81
N SER A 433 -8.35 0.64 -40.74
CA SER A 433 -9.12 1.83 -40.41
C SER A 433 -8.93 2.18 -38.96
N VAL A 434 -8.79 3.47 -38.68
CA VAL A 434 -8.74 4.02 -37.34
C VAL A 434 -9.84 5.07 -37.25
N GLU A 435 -10.65 5.01 -36.20
CA GLU A 435 -11.73 5.96 -35.94
C GLU A 435 -11.66 6.39 -34.48
N HIS A 436 -11.68 7.70 -34.24
CA HIS A 436 -11.70 8.23 -32.89
C HIS A 436 -13.11 8.15 -32.32
N ASP A 437 -13.23 7.68 -31.07
CA ASP A 437 -14.47 7.86 -30.32
C ASP A 437 -14.55 9.29 -29.78
N GLU A 438 -15.33 10.13 -30.46
CA GLU A 438 -15.57 11.53 -30.11
C GLU A 438 -16.11 11.70 -28.67
N SER A 439 -16.71 10.66 -28.07
CA SER A 439 -17.17 10.70 -26.68
C SER A 439 -16.02 10.79 -25.67
N LEU A 440 -14.78 10.46 -26.10
CA LEU A 440 -13.56 10.57 -25.30
C LEU A 440 -13.00 12.00 -25.25
N LEU A 441 -13.46 12.92 -26.11
CA LEU A 441 -12.97 14.31 -26.09
C LEU A 441 -13.30 15.00 -24.76
N GLY A 442 -12.26 15.50 -24.09
CA GLY A 442 -12.39 16.12 -22.77
C GLY A 442 -12.68 15.12 -21.64
N ARG A 443 -12.58 13.81 -21.89
CA ARG A 443 -12.52 12.78 -20.87
C ARG A 443 -11.07 12.41 -20.62
N GLU A 444 -10.74 12.26 -19.34
CA GLU A 444 -9.47 11.75 -18.90
C GLU A 444 -9.68 10.34 -18.35
N ILE A 445 -8.81 9.42 -18.75
CA ILE A 445 -8.75 8.10 -18.16
C ILE A 445 -7.66 8.12 -17.11
N THR A 446 -8.07 7.86 -15.88
CA THR A 446 -7.16 7.80 -14.74
C THR A 446 -6.41 6.48 -14.76
N ILE A 447 -5.12 6.55 -15.03
CA ILE A 447 -4.15 5.49 -14.75
C ILE A 447 -3.83 5.60 -13.26
N THR A 448 -4.66 4.98 -12.43
CA THR A 448 -4.30 4.78 -11.03
C THR A 448 -3.23 3.71 -10.94
N GLY A 449 -2.47 3.61 -9.85
CA GLY A 449 -1.57 2.48 -9.60
C GLY A 449 -2.28 1.12 -9.40
N GLY A 450 -3.54 0.98 -9.81
CA GLY A 450 -4.32 -0.25 -9.72
C GLY A 450 -5.27 -0.35 -8.54
N ALA A 451 -6.11 -1.38 -8.58
CA ALA A 451 -6.99 -1.70 -7.48
C ALA A 451 -6.13 -2.01 -6.25
N GLY A 452 -6.43 -1.38 -5.12
CA GLY A 452 -5.63 -1.49 -3.89
C GLY A 452 -4.45 -0.52 -3.80
N GLN A 453 -4.22 0.35 -4.80
CA GLN A 453 -3.28 1.46 -4.65
C GLN A 453 -4.01 2.77 -4.42
N ASN A 454 -3.61 3.41 -3.32
CA ASN A 454 -4.18 4.65 -2.88
C ASN A 454 -3.65 5.82 -3.71
N PRO A 455 -4.51 6.51 -4.47
CA PRO A 455 -4.09 7.61 -5.31
C PRO A 455 -3.58 8.78 -4.45
N ILE A 456 -2.40 9.33 -4.72
CA ILE A 456 -1.91 10.53 -4.03
C ILE A 456 -1.78 11.71 -4.98
N THR A 457 -2.46 12.81 -4.66
CA THR A 457 -2.38 14.08 -5.39
C THR A 457 -1.53 15.10 -4.62
N TYR A 458 -1.59 15.06 -3.28
CA TYR A 458 -0.92 16.03 -2.42
C TYR A 458 -0.04 15.34 -1.38
N LEU A 459 1.22 15.77 -1.28
CA LEU A 459 2.18 15.28 -0.30
C LEU A 459 2.67 16.44 0.58
N HIS A 460 2.42 16.31 1.87
CA HIS A 460 2.88 17.23 2.90
C HIS A 460 3.73 16.47 3.92
N VAL A 461 5.05 16.60 3.81
CA VAL A 461 6.00 16.07 4.79
C VAL A 461 6.52 17.22 5.63
N SER A 462 6.68 17.01 6.93
CA SER A 462 7.37 17.95 7.80
C SER A 462 8.22 17.20 8.82
N GLU A 463 9.32 17.81 9.25
CA GLU A 463 10.13 17.30 10.36
C GLU A 463 9.85 18.16 11.59
N ASN A 464 9.57 17.51 12.71
CA ASN A 464 9.32 18.16 13.98
C ASN A 464 10.26 17.56 15.03
N ALA A 465 11.36 18.25 15.27
CA ALA A 465 12.34 17.83 16.27
C ALA A 465 11.92 18.25 17.69
N VAL A 466 12.06 17.32 18.62
CA VAL A 466 11.63 17.45 19.99
C VAL A 466 12.75 16.96 20.91
N GLU A 467 13.19 17.85 21.80
CA GLU A 467 14.23 17.59 22.79
C GLU A 467 13.60 17.11 24.09
N VAL A 468 14.06 15.96 24.59
CA VAL A 468 13.65 15.34 25.84
C VAL A 468 14.73 15.57 26.89
N ASP A 469 14.38 16.32 27.93
CA ASP A 469 15.29 16.74 28.99
C ASP A 469 14.79 16.19 30.34
N PHE A 470 15.50 15.21 30.89
CA PHE A 470 15.09 14.49 32.09
C PHE A 470 15.47 15.24 33.38
N ASP A 471 14.63 15.14 34.40
CA ASP A 471 14.94 15.70 35.72
C ASP A 471 16.11 14.96 36.37
N ARG A 472 16.98 15.71 37.07
CA ARG A 472 18.17 15.18 37.78
C ARG A 472 17.89 14.75 39.21
#